data_AF-A0A9P6Y0U9-F1
#
_entry.id   AF-A0A9P6Y0U9-F1
#
_cell.length_a   1.000
_cell.length_b   1.000
_cell.length_c   1.000
_cell.angle_alpha   90.00
_cell.angle_beta   90.00
_cell.angle_gamma   90.00
#
_symmetry.space_group_name_H-M   'P 1'
#
loop_
_entity.id
_entity.type
_entity.pdbx_description
1 polymer ?
#
loop_
_entity_poly.entity_id
_entity_poly.type
_entity_poly.pdbx_seq_one_letter_code
_entity_poly.pdbx_strand_id
1 'polypeptide(L)'
;MTHYYSQLQQQVCYDPHPMYNVNQHIRPATNEGYQKEMTPMMTEKHVVYSDPPMTCCDRLCCGCLIITGILVSQFKVPKVDFTGIQGIPSFGKNETMISLRFDLGYSVKNDNIESVTFSSLKAQAFYHGYDHTSIGGGELNDLHISSNAITTIQFPFTIMIDIASQEDQAIVFKLMSDCGLGGNRQEKIRLDYRVEATIDIIGLSIQIPYSDTVDFDCPMNKTLDTLDPFVLDLMGINSTEFNNNASMPIDLNEIPSFKLMETEKSFGFMDIDPLSEGHVLVIPKYHAEFMHQVPDEYLAEMMPSAKKMMKAIGCSEYNILQNNGRLAHQAVPHVHFHLIPKTKETGLGLRWKPLGKSIDEIKKEYEKIMQRL
;
A
#
# COMPACT_ATOMS: atom_id res chain seq x y z
N MET A 1 10.16 6.21 -19.63
CA MET A 1 8.93 7.05 -19.59
C MET A 1 7.90 6.71 -20.68
N THR A 2 8.34 6.25 -21.84
CA THR A 2 7.56 5.66 -22.95
C THR A 2 6.51 4.63 -22.55
N HIS A 3 6.90 3.72 -21.66
CA HIS A 3 6.05 2.67 -21.11
C HIS A 3 5.13 3.18 -20.00
N TYR A 4 5.48 4.28 -19.33
CA TYR A 4 4.79 4.74 -18.12
C TYR A 4 3.43 5.36 -18.45
N TYR A 5 3.36 6.27 -19.43
CA TYR A 5 2.08 6.87 -19.84
C TYR A 5 1.16 5.87 -20.57
N SER A 6 1.72 4.96 -21.38
CA SER A 6 0.91 3.94 -22.06
C SER A 6 0.47 2.79 -21.15
N GLN A 7 1.27 2.41 -20.14
CA GLN A 7 0.86 1.40 -19.17
C GLN A 7 -0.11 1.96 -18.13
N LEU A 8 0.03 3.22 -17.70
CA LEU A 8 -0.94 3.86 -16.80
C LEU A 8 -2.32 4.00 -17.44
N GLN A 9 -2.42 4.28 -18.74
CA GLN A 9 -3.70 4.28 -19.45
C GLN A 9 -4.27 2.85 -19.64
N GLN A 10 -3.45 1.83 -19.88
CA GLN A 10 -3.91 0.43 -19.99
C GLN A 10 -4.30 -0.22 -18.65
N GLN A 11 -3.73 0.24 -17.52
CA GLN A 11 -4.04 -0.27 -16.17
C GLN A 11 -5.45 0.12 -15.69
N VAL A 12 -5.96 1.29 -16.08
CA VAL A 12 -7.29 1.77 -15.66
C VAL A 12 -8.41 0.93 -16.29
N CYS A 13 -8.17 0.28 -17.43
CA CYS A 13 -9.19 -0.49 -18.17
C CYS A 13 -9.53 -1.85 -17.55
N TYR A 14 -8.69 -2.38 -16.65
CA TYR A 14 -8.78 -3.78 -16.17
C TYR A 14 -9.24 -3.96 -14.72
N ASP A 15 -9.66 -2.88 -14.03
CA ASP A 15 -10.27 -2.98 -12.69
C ASP A 15 -11.81 -2.86 -12.76
N PRO A 16 -12.57 -3.97 -12.77
CA PRO A 16 -14.01 -3.93 -12.65
C PRO A 16 -14.40 -3.67 -11.19
N HIS A 17 -14.39 -2.41 -10.77
CA HIS A 17 -14.92 -2.08 -9.46
C HIS A 17 -16.46 -2.32 -9.39
N PRO A 18 -16.96 -3.02 -8.35
CA PRO A 18 -18.37 -3.30 -8.20
C PRO A 18 -19.16 -2.04 -7.84
N MET A 19 -20.25 -1.80 -8.57
CA MET A 19 -21.25 -0.81 -8.20
C MET A 19 -21.84 -1.17 -6.83
N TYR A 20 -21.56 -0.33 -5.83
CA TYR A 20 -22.23 -0.38 -4.52
C TYR A 20 -23.74 -0.19 -4.70
N ASN A 21 -24.50 -1.27 -4.52
CA ASN A 21 -25.95 -1.25 -4.49
C ASN A 21 -26.42 -1.02 -3.06
N VAL A 22 -26.79 0.22 -2.74
CA VAL A 22 -27.42 0.59 -1.48
C VAL A 22 -28.92 0.32 -1.62
N ASN A 23 -29.39 -0.82 -1.11
CA ASN A 23 -30.79 -0.98 -0.74
C ASN A 23 -30.90 -1.59 0.66
N GLN A 24 -31.45 -0.77 1.54
CA GLN A 24 -31.80 -1.04 2.93
C GLN A 24 -32.92 -2.07 3.02
N HIS A 25 -32.86 -2.97 4.00
CA HIS A 25 -34.03 -3.31 4.82
C HIS A 25 -33.60 -3.59 6.27
N ILE A 26 -34.29 -2.92 7.18
CA ILE A 26 -34.08 -2.88 8.62
C ILE A 26 -35.23 -3.67 9.29
N ARG A 27 -34.91 -4.39 10.38
CA ARG A 27 -35.72 -4.84 11.54
C ARG A 27 -36.31 -6.28 11.49
N PRO A 28 -36.66 -6.89 12.65
CA PRO A 28 -36.06 -6.80 14.00
C PRO A 28 -35.88 -8.20 14.68
N ALA A 29 -35.25 -8.20 15.86
CA ALA A 29 -35.21 -9.34 16.78
C ALA A 29 -36.59 -9.65 17.39
N THR A 30 -36.91 -10.93 17.58
CA THR A 30 -37.98 -11.42 18.48
C THR A 30 -37.55 -12.68 19.22
N ASN A 31 -37.72 -12.65 20.54
CA ASN A 31 -37.71 -13.78 21.46
C ASN A 31 -39.01 -14.57 21.36
N GLU A 32 -38.94 -15.91 21.42
CA GLU A 32 -39.97 -16.90 21.84
C GLU A 32 -39.23 -18.26 21.84
N GLY A 33 -39.12 -19.09 22.88
CA GLY A 33 -39.99 -19.34 24.02
C GLY A 33 -40.84 -20.58 23.76
N TYR A 34 -40.36 -21.80 24.04
CA TYR A 34 -41.23 -22.99 24.22
C TYR A 34 -40.62 -24.04 25.15
N GLN A 35 -41.25 -24.21 26.31
CA GLN A 35 -41.19 -25.38 27.20
C GLN A 35 -42.25 -26.42 26.81
N LYS A 36 -41.99 -27.70 27.12
CA LYS A 36 -42.98 -28.75 27.49
C LYS A 36 -42.26 -29.86 28.28
N GLU A 37 -42.37 -29.88 29.61
CA GLU A 37 -43.21 -30.78 30.48
C GLU A 37 -42.72 -32.25 30.55
N MET A 38 -42.11 -32.72 31.68
CA MET A 38 -42.66 -33.33 32.93
C MET A 38 -43.16 -34.79 32.72
N THR A 39 -42.91 -35.87 33.51
CA THR A 39 -42.25 -36.30 34.79
C THR A 39 -42.45 -37.86 34.90
N PRO A 40 -42.18 -38.67 35.98
CA PRO A 40 -41.64 -38.42 37.34
C PRO A 40 -40.59 -39.43 37.93
N MET A 41 -40.00 -39.02 39.07
CA MET A 41 -39.58 -39.74 40.30
C MET A 41 -38.85 -41.10 40.24
N MET A 42 -37.66 -41.17 40.88
CA MET A 42 -37.52 -41.92 42.15
C MET A 42 -36.19 -41.64 42.88
N THR A 43 -36.36 -41.33 44.18
CA THR A 43 -35.52 -41.63 45.36
C THR A 43 -34.07 -41.13 45.48
N GLU A 44 -33.88 -40.28 46.49
CA GLU A 44 -32.61 -39.99 47.16
C GLU A 44 -31.89 -41.27 47.60
N LYS A 45 -30.61 -41.37 47.23
CA LYS A 45 -29.61 -42.09 48.01
C LYS A 45 -28.48 -41.12 48.30
N HIS A 46 -28.33 -40.74 49.57
CA HIS A 46 -27.09 -40.22 50.11
C HIS A 46 -26.01 -41.31 49.93
N VAL A 47 -25.17 -41.15 48.90
CA VAL A 47 -23.91 -41.88 48.79
C VAL A 47 -22.83 -40.97 49.36
N VAL A 48 -22.40 -41.29 50.58
CA VAL A 48 -21.14 -40.80 51.12
C VAL A 48 -20.04 -41.44 50.28
N TYR A 49 -19.48 -40.70 49.33
CA TYR A 49 -18.21 -41.06 48.72
C TYR A 49 -17.12 -40.71 49.74
N SER A 50 -16.59 -41.74 50.40
CA SER A 50 -15.25 -41.67 50.99
C SER A 50 -14.25 -41.48 49.85
N ASP A 51 -13.54 -40.36 49.83
CA ASP A 51 -12.47 -40.09 48.86
C ASP A 51 -11.49 -41.28 48.84
N PRO A 52 -11.23 -41.90 47.67
CA PRO A 52 -10.20 -42.92 47.59
C PRO A 52 -8.84 -42.26 47.91
N PRO A 53 -7.90 -42.97 48.56
CA PRO A 53 -6.58 -42.43 48.79
C PRO A 53 -5.93 -42.11 47.44
N MET A 54 -5.64 -40.82 47.19
CA MET A 54 -4.96 -40.36 45.98
C MET A 54 -3.78 -41.27 45.69
N THR A 55 -3.81 -41.95 44.55
CA THR A 55 -2.73 -42.85 44.16
C THR A 55 -1.49 -42.03 43.83
N CYS A 56 -0.32 -42.66 43.86
CA CYS A 56 0.95 -42.01 43.51
C CYS A 56 0.87 -41.30 42.14
N CYS A 57 0.06 -41.81 41.21
CA CYS A 57 -0.21 -41.22 39.90
C CYS A 57 -0.98 -39.89 39.98
N ASP A 58 -2.00 -39.79 40.84
CA ASP A 58 -2.81 -38.57 41.00
C ASP A 58 -2.01 -37.46 41.69
N ARG A 59 -1.12 -37.82 42.63
CA ARG A 59 -0.17 -36.87 43.25
C ARG A 59 0.93 -36.44 42.29
N LEU A 60 1.38 -37.33 41.40
CA LEU A 60 2.33 -36.97 40.33
C LEU A 60 1.68 -36.03 39.32
N CYS A 61 0.43 -36.28 38.91
CA CYS A 61 -0.32 -35.40 38.01
C CYS A 61 -0.62 -34.04 38.63
N CYS A 62 -1.07 -33.98 39.89
CA CYS A 62 -1.24 -32.70 40.59
C CYS A 62 0.09 -31.95 40.81
N GLY A 63 1.17 -32.67 41.12
CA GLY A 63 2.52 -32.10 41.23
C GLY A 63 2.99 -31.51 39.89
N CYS A 64 2.82 -32.25 38.79
CA CYS A 64 3.13 -31.78 37.45
C CYS A 64 2.28 -30.55 37.06
N LEU A 65 1.00 -30.50 37.41
CA LEU A 65 0.11 -29.35 37.13
C LEU A 65 0.46 -28.11 37.96
N ILE A 66 0.89 -28.29 39.22
CA ILE A 66 1.37 -27.17 40.06
C ILE A 66 2.72 -26.68 39.53
N ILE A 67 3.63 -27.59 39.17
CA ILE A 67 4.93 -27.24 38.58
C ILE A 67 4.74 -26.52 37.24
N THR A 68 3.88 -27.01 36.34
CA THR A 68 3.59 -26.31 35.09
C THR A 68 2.90 -24.97 35.32
N GLY A 69 1.97 -24.88 36.27
CA GLY A 69 1.35 -23.62 36.67
C GLY A 69 2.35 -22.59 37.21
N ILE A 70 3.30 -23.02 38.04
CA ILE A 70 4.38 -22.16 38.55
C ILE A 70 5.31 -21.74 37.41
N LEU A 71 5.74 -22.66 36.55
CA LEU A 71 6.60 -22.37 35.41
C LEU A 71 5.95 -21.40 34.42
N VAL A 72 4.66 -21.57 34.12
CA VAL A 72 3.88 -20.63 33.29
C VAL A 72 3.74 -19.27 33.97
N SER A 73 3.53 -19.22 35.30
CA SER A 73 3.44 -17.95 36.04
C SER A 73 4.77 -17.18 36.08
N GLN A 74 5.89 -17.87 35.91
CA GLN A 74 7.23 -17.28 35.92
C GLN A 74 7.74 -16.94 34.51
N PHE A 75 6.98 -17.30 33.47
CA PHE A 75 7.34 -17.01 32.09
C PHE A 75 7.28 -15.51 31.83
N LYS A 76 8.43 -14.95 31.45
CA LYS A 76 8.61 -13.57 31.02
C LYS A 76 8.73 -13.56 29.50
N VAL A 77 8.05 -12.63 28.85
CA VAL A 77 8.22 -12.40 27.41
C VAL A 77 9.68 -12.00 27.17
N PRO A 78 10.45 -12.72 26.32
CA PRO A 78 11.81 -12.34 25.98
C PRO A 78 11.86 -10.91 25.44
N LYS A 79 12.88 -10.15 25.83
CA LYS A 79 13.07 -8.79 25.30
C LYS A 79 13.81 -8.88 23.98
N VAL A 80 13.31 -8.19 22.97
CA VAL A 80 13.87 -8.18 21.62
C VAL A 80 14.29 -6.77 21.28
N ASP A 81 15.59 -6.59 21.04
CA ASP A 81 16.17 -5.31 20.62
C ASP A 81 16.66 -5.43 19.17
N PHE A 82 16.22 -4.53 18.30
CA PHE A 82 16.73 -4.45 16.93
C PHE A 82 18.12 -3.82 16.91
N THR A 83 19.10 -4.53 16.36
CA THR A 83 20.51 -4.09 16.32
C THR A 83 20.93 -3.52 14.97
N GLY A 84 20.01 -3.41 14.01
CA GLY A 84 20.25 -2.86 12.69
C GLY A 84 20.49 -3.91 11.61
N ILE A 85 20.71 -3.44 10.38
CA ILE A 85 21.10 -4.30 9.24
C ILE A 85 22.51 -4.85 9.48
N GLN A 86 22.67 -6.16 9.32
CA GLN A 86 23.92 -6.89 9.48
C GLN A 86 24.48 -7.24 8.11
N GLY A 87 25.81 -7.20 7.99
CA GLY A 87 26.50 -7.46 6.74
C GLY A 87 26.29 -6.38 5.68
N ILE A 88 26.74 -6.68 4.47
CA ILE A 88 26.57 -5.80 3.31
C ILE A 88 25.35 -6.30 2.55
N PRO A 89 24.31 -5.47 2.35
CA PRO A 89 23.18 -5.83 1.50
C PRO A 89 23.66 -6.26 0.11
N SER A 90 23.14 -7.37 -0.38
CA SER A 90 23.42 -7.84 -1.73
C SER A 90 22.25 -7.52 -2.65
N PHE A 91 22.60 -6.98 -3.81
CA PHE A 91 21.65 -6.61 -4.84
C PHE A 91 21.74 -7.63 -5.98
N GLY A 92 20.60 -8.11 -6.43
CA GLY A 92 20.49 -9.03 -7.56
C GLY A 92 19.45 -8.55 -8.55
N LYS A 93 19.76 -8.65 -9.84
CA LYS A 93 18.87 -8.28 -10.94
C LYS A 93 18.70 -9.46 -11.89
N ASN A 94 17.46 -9.69 -12.32
CA ASN A 94 17.10 -10.47 -13.51
C ASN A 94 16.25 -9.60 -14.46
N GLU A 95 15.86 -10.11 -15.63
CA GLU A 95 15.14 -9.37 -16.69
C GLU A 95 13.99 -8.50 -16.16
N THR A 96 13.19 -8.99 -15.22
CA THR A 96 12.06 -8.26 -14.62
C THR A 96 12.11 -8.19 -13.10
N MET A 97 13.10 -8.81 -12.45
CA MET A 97 13.12 -8.92 -10.99
C MET A 97 14.30 -8.17 -10.39
N ILE A 98 14.00 -7.29 -9.45
CA ILE A 98 14.96 -6.68 -8.53
C ILE A 98 14.88 -7.42 -7.20
N SER A 99 16.02 -7.85 -6.69
CA SER A 99 16.13 -8.48 -5.39
C SER A 99 17.15 -7.74 -4.53
N LEU A 100 16.78 -7.43 -3.30
CA LEU A 100 17.68 -6.87 -2.30
C LEU A 100 17.66 -7.80 -1.09
N ARG A 101 18.81 -8.38 -0.77
CA ARG A 101 19.00 -9.31 0.34
C ARG A 101 19.84 -8.68 1.42
N PHE A 102 19.41 -8.75 2.67
CA PHE A 102 20.16 -8.29 3.82
C PHE A 102 19.73 -9.05 5.07
N ASP A 103 20.60 -9.09 6.06
CA ASP A 103 20.30 -9.73 7.33
C ASP A 103 19.87 -8.67 8.35
N LEU A 104 18.77 -8.93 9.06
CA LEU A 104 18.29 -8.08 10.15
C LEU A 104 18.82 -8.63 11.48
N GLY A 105 19.55 -7.79 12.20
CA GLY A 105 20.13 -8.14 13.50
C GLY A 105 19.15 -7.92 14.63
N TYR A 106 19.02 -8.92 15.51
CA TYR A 106 18.26 -8.81 16.74
C TYR A 106 19.07 -9.33 17.91
N SER A 107 18.92 -8.69 19.06
CA SER A 107 19.38 -9.21 20.35
C SER A 107 18.18 -9.64 21.15
N VAL A 108 18.08 -10.94 21.44
CA VAL A 108 16.97 -11.49 22.23
C VAL A 108 17.48 -11.90 23.59
N LYS A 109 17.02 -11.20 24.62
CA LYS A 109 17.30 -11.52 26.01
C LYS A 109 16.18 -12.39 26.57
N ASN A 110 16.51 -13.64 26.84
CA ASN A 110 15.60 -14.60 27.46
C ASN A 110 15.90 -14.69 28.96
N ASP A 111 15.11 -13.99 29.78
CA ASP A 111 15.20 -14.03 31.25
C ASP A 111 14.47 -15.23 31.87
N ASN A 112 13.99 -16.17 31.06
CA ASN A 112 13.33 -17.38 31.52
C ASN A 112 14.35 -18.43 31.96
N ILE A 113 13.92 -19.29 32.89
CA ILE A 113 14.68 -20.46 33.37
C ILE A 113 14.71 -21.56 32.29
N GLU A 114 13.73 -21.57 31.39
CA GLU A 114 13.62 -22.49 30.28
C GLU A 114 14.05 -21.86 28.95
N SER A 115 14.57 -22.71 28.06
CA SER A 115 14.89 -22.32 26.68
C SER A 115 13.63 -22.32 25.82
N VAL A 116 13.67 -21.60 24.71
CA VAL A 116 12.60 -21.57 23.71
C VAL A 116 13.21 -21.94 22.37
N THR A 117 12.57 -22.89 21.66
CA THR A 117 12.95 -23.25 20.30
C THR A 117 11.79 -22.92 19.37
N PHE A 118 12.07 -22.13 18.34
CA PHE A 118 11.15 -21.91 17.23
C PHE A 118 11.54 -22.84 16.08
N SER A 119 10.63 -23.72 15.67
CA SER A 119 10.85 -24.61 14.54
C SER A 119 10.84 -23.84 13.22
N SER A 120 10.01 -22.80 13.12
CA SER A 120 10.03 -21.84 12.02
C SER A 120 9.63 -20.46 12.52
N LEU A 121 10.33 -19.44 12.06
CA LEU A 121 10.00 -18.04 12.22
C LEU A 121 9.97 -17.42 10.82
N LYS A 122 8.76 -17.15 10.31
CA LYS A 122 8.56 -16.57 8.99
C LYS A 122 8.10 -15.12 9.13
N ALA A 123 8.65 -14.24 8.30
CA ALA A 123 8.23 -12.84 8.24
C ALA A 123 7.94 -12.42 6.81
N GLN A 124 6.93 -11.59 6.63
CA GLN A 124 6.57 -10.94 5.38
C GLN A 124 6.35 -9.45 5.63
N ALA A 125 6.80 -8.62 4.71
CA ALA A 125 6.55 -7.18 4.74
C ALA A 125 5.68 -6.77 3.55
N PHE A 126 4.88 -5.75 3.77
CA PHE A 126 3.94 -5.15 2.84
C PHE A 126 4.13 -3.64 2.90
N TYR A 127 3.99 -2.97 1.76
CA TYR A 127 3.96 -1.52 1.77
C TYR A 127 2.62 -1.05 2.33
N HIS A 128 2.62 -0.06 3.21
CA HIS A 128 1.39 0.36 3.85
C HIS A 128 0.35 0.88 2.86
N GLY A 129 -0.87 0.33 2.93
CA GLY A 129 -1.94 0.58 1.95
C GLY A 129 -1.89 -0.32 0.70
N TYR A 130 -0.93 -1.24 0.62
CA TYR A 130 -0.79 -2.28 -0.41
C TYR A 130 -0.65 -3.66 0.29
N ASP A 131 -1.65 -4.03 1.09
CA ASP A 131 -1.66 -5.18 2.00
C ASP A 131 -1.83 -6.56 1.32
N HIS A 132 -2.10 -6.57 0.01
CA HIS A 132 -2.24 -7.79 -0.77
C HIS A 132 -0.93 -8.27 -1.42
N THR A 133 0.07 -7.39 -1.53
CA THR A 133 1.30 -7.65 -2.28
C THR A 133 2.51 -7.57 -1.35
N SER A 134 3.08 -8.74 -1.03
CA SER A 134 4.26 -8.84 -0.18
C SER A 134 5.49 -8.34 -0.93
N ILE A 135 6.11 -7.27 -0.42
CA ILE A 135 7.34 -6.69 -1.01
C ILE A 135 8.59 -7.50 -0.67
N GLY A 136 8.50 -8.38 0.32
CA GLY A 136 9.64 -9.17 0.76
C GLY A 136 9.35 -9.98 2.01
N GLY A 137 10.29 -10.85 2.34
CA GLY A 137 10.17 -11.69 3.52
C GLY A 137 11.42 -12.50 3.80
N GLY A 138 11.32 -13.32 4.83
CA GLY A 138 12.36 -14.21 5.28
C GLY A 138 11.81 -15.35 6.11
N GLU A 139 12.63 -16.37 6.30
CA GLU A 139 12.33 -17.49 7.19
C GLU A 139 13.61 -17.93 7.90
N LEU A 140 13.49 -18.24 9.18
CA LEU A 140 14.55 -18.80 9.98
C LEU A 140 14.01 -20.02 10.73
N ASN A 141 14.70 -21.15 10.57
CA ASN A 141 14.29 -22.42 11.14
C ASN A 141 15.20 -22.81 12.30
N ASP A 142 14.65 -23.62 13.22
CA ASP A 142 15.38 -24.20 14.36
C ASP A 142 16.09 -23.14 15.24
N LEU A 143 15.44 -22.00 15.46
CA LEU A 143 15.97 -20.93 16.31
C LEU A 143 15.91 -21.34 17.77
N HIS A 144 17.06 -21.65 18.36
CA HIS A 144 17.17 -21.94 19.78
C HIS A 144 17.61 -20.71 20.59
N ILE A 145 16.80 -20.32 21.57
CA ILE A 145 17.10 -19.26 22.52
C ILE A 145 17.28 -19.88 23.90
N SER A 146 18.54 -19.96 24.34
CA SER A 146 18.89 -20.56 25.63
C SER A 146 18.30 -19.78 26.81
N SER A 147 18.12 -20.46 27.95
CA SER A 147 17.64 -19.83 29.18
C SER A 147 18.69 -18.88 29.77
N ASN A 148 18.22 -17.79 30.39
CA ASN A 148 19.06 -16.74 30.99
C ASN A 148 20.19 -16.23 30.08
N ALA A 149 19.96 -16.23 28.77
CA ALA A 149 20.96 -15.88 27.77
C ALA A 149 20.51 -14.70 26.91
N ILE A 150 21.50 -14.06 26.28
CA ILE A 150 21.28 -13.12 25.20
C ILE A 150 21.69 -13.82 23.91
N THR A 151 20.74 -14.04 23.02
CA THR A 151 20.96 -14.65 21.70
C THR A 151 20.95 -13.57 20.64
N THR A 152 22.01 -13.47 19.84
CA THR A 152 22.03 -12.64 18.64
C THR A 152 21.45 -13.43 17.47
N ILE A 153 20.47 -12.85 16.80
CA ILE A 153 19.79 -13.45 15.64
C ILE A 153 20.14 -12.62 14.40
N GLN A 154 20.49 -13.31 13.33
CA GLN A 154 20.59 -12.74 11.98
C GLN A 154 19.43 -13.30 11.17
N PHE A 155 18.41 -12.48 10.97
CA PHE A 155 17.22 -12.88 10.22
C PHE A 155 17.40 -12.53 8.74
N PRO A 156 17.49 -13.51 7.83
CA PRO A 156 17.68 -13.23 6.42
C PRO A 156 16.41 -12.65 5.84
N PHE A 157 16.50 -11.45 5.26
CA PHE A 157 15.38 -10.76 4.63
C PHE A 157 15.66 -10.52 3.16
N THR A 158 14.70 -10.85 2.30
CA THR A 158 14.78 -10.59 0.87
C THR A 158 13.60 -9.73 0.44
N ILE A 159 13.88 -8.53 -0.06
CA ILE A 159 12.94 -7.72 -0.82
C ILE A 159 12.99 -8.20 -2.26
N MET A 160 11.82 -8.40 -2.86
CA MET A 160 11.66 -8.82 -4.24
C MET A 160 10.64 -7.92 -4.90
N ILE A 161 11.03 -7.28 -5.99
CA ILE A 161 10.20 -6.36 -6.74
C ILE A 161 10.24 -6.81 -8.20
N ASP A 162 9.09 -7.21 -8.72
CA ASP A 162 8.88 -7.47 -10.14
C ASP A 162 8.54 -6.15 -10.83
N ILE A 163 9.51 -5.58 -11.55
CA ILE A 163 9.30 -4.32 -12.27
C ILE A 163 8.37 -4.47 -13.47
N ALA A 164 8.01 -5.69 -13.88
CA ALA A 164 6.96 -5.94 -14.84
C ALA A 164 5.56 -6.06 -14.20
N SER A 165 5.50 -6.24 -12.87
CA SER A 165 4.23 -6.29 -12.13
C SER A 165 3.67 -4.90 -11.88
N GLN A 166 2.39 -4.73 -12.21
CA GLN A 166 1.68 -3.47 -12.05
C GLN A 166 1.55 -3.04 -10.58
N GLU A 167 1.37 -4.01 -9.68
CA GLU A 167 1.25 -3.77 -8.24
C GLU A 167 2.59 -3.33 -7.65
N ASP A 168 3.68 -4.01 -8.01
CA ASP A 168 5.03 -3.70 -7.53
C ASP A 168 5.51 -2.35 -8.08
N GLN A 169 5.15 -1.99 -9.31
CA GLN A 169 5.40 -0.66 -9.86
C GLN A 169 4.70 0.45 -9.05
N ALA A 170 3.44 0.22 -8.62
CA ALA A 170 2.72 1.19 -7.80
C ALA A 170 3.38 1.37 -6.42
N ILE A 171 3.88 0.28 -5.83
CA ILE A 171 4.64 0.31 -4.57
C ILE A 171 5.95 1.09 -4.74
N VAL A 172 6.71 0.82 -5.81
CA VAL A 172 7.97 1.54 -6.10
C VAL A 172 7.69 3.04 -6.28
N PHE A 173 6.63 3.39 -7.00
CA PHE A 173 6.24 4.80 -7.18
C PHE A 173 5.86 5.47 -5.86
N LYS A 174 5.08 4.79 -5.02
CA LYS A 174 4.71 5.30 -3.70
C LYS A 174 5.92 5.47 -2.80
N LEU A 175 6.85 4.51 -2.78
CA LEU A 175 8.11 4.60 -2.04
C LEU A 175 8.93 5.82 -2.46
N MET A 176 9.03 6.08 -3.76
CA MET A 176 9.74 7.26 -4.28
C MET A 176 9.05 8.57 -3.85
N SER A 177 7.73 8.62 -3.97
CA SER A 177 6.92 9.76 -3.55
C SER A 177 7.08 10.06 -2.06
N ASP A 178 7.02 9.02 -1.21
CA ASP A 178 7.20 9.13 0.23
C ASP A 178 8.62 9.57 0.57
N CYS A 179 9.61 9.21 -0.24
CA CYS A 179 10.96 9.73 -0.13
C CYS A 179 11.19 11.12 -0.71
N GLY A 180 10.14 11.83 -1.13
CA GLY A 180 10.23 13.18 -1.67
C GLY A 180 10.95 13.26 -3.02
N LEU A 181 11.16 12.13 -3.69
CA LEU A 181 11.65 12.09 -5.06
C LEU A 181 10.52 12.55 -6.00
N GLY A 182 10.85 13.42 -6.94
CA GLY A 182 9.87 14.07 -7.81
C GLY A 182 9.26 15.37 -7.26
N GLY A 183 9.81 15.93 -6.17
CA GLY A 183 9.39 17.22 -5.60
C GLY A 183 8.25 17.12 -4.58
N ASN A 184 7.87 15.90 -4.20
CA ASN A 184 6.90 15.65 -3.15
C ASN A 184 7.47 15.97 -1.76
N ARG A 185 6.57 16.24 -0.81
CA ARG A 185 6.97 16.37 0.59
C ARG A 185 7.45 15.01 1.09
N GLN A 186 8.67 14.97 1.60
CA GLN A 186 9.21 13.76 2.22
C GLN A 186 8.33 13.33 3.42
N GLU A 187 7.88 12.09 3.38
CA GLU A 187 7.14 11.37 4.41
C GLU A 187 7.99 10.19 4.92
N LYS A 188 7.52 9.52 5.98
CA LYS A 188 8.16 8.29 6.46
C LYS A 188 7.69 7.12 5.62
N ILE A 189 8.60 6.19 5.33
CA ILE A 189 8.26 4.92 4.71
C ILE A 189 7.56 4.08 5.77
N ARG A 190 6.29 3.75 5.53
CA ARG A 190 5.51 2.90 6.43
C ARG A 190 5.40 1.50 5.86
N LEU A 191 5.87 0.51 6.60
CA LEU A 191 5.75 -0.90 6.25
C LEU A 191 4.87 -1.63 7.26
N ASP A 192 3.94 -2.41 6.73
CA ASP A 192 3.18 -3.37 7.52
C ASP A 192 3.90 -4.72 7.46
N TYR A 193 3.99 -5.43 8.56
CA TYR A 193 4.65 -6.74 8.57
C TYR A 193 3.82 -7.79 9.31
N ARG A 194 3.97 -9.03 8.86
CA ARG A 194 3.37 -10.21 9.47
C ARG A 194 4.47 -11.19 9.82
N VAL A 195 4.47 -11.66 11.06
CA VAL A 195 5.36 -12.71 11.56
C VAL A 195 4.51 -13.92 11.94
N GLU A 196 4.93 -15.09 11.49
CA GLU A 196 4.35 -16.37 11.88
C GLU A 196 5.44 -17.17 12.59
N ALA A 197 5.31 -17.28 13.91
CA ALA A 197 6.25 -18.03 14.74
C ALA A 197 5.65 -19.39 15.11
N THR A 198 6.35 -20.47 14.80
CA THR A 198 6.00 -21.84 15.20
C THR A 198 6.88 -22.26 16.36
N ILE A 199 6.26 -22.50 17.52
CA ILE A 199 6.95 -22.94 18.74
C ILE A 199 6.62 -24.41 18.99
N ASP A 200 7.66 -25.22 19.22
CA ASP A 200 7.49 -26.62 19.57
C ASP A 200 7.55 -26.79 21.09
N ILE A 201 6.45 -27.24 21.68
CA ILE A 201 6.34 -27.53 23.11
C ILE A 201 5.83 -28.96 23.27
N ILE A 202 6.69 -29.86 23.76
CA ILE A 202 6.33 -31.24 24.15
C ILE A 202 5.47 -31.94 23.06
N GLY A 203 5.97 -31.96 21.82
CA GLY A 203 5.32 -32.66 20.70
C GLY A 203 4.11 -31.95 20.08
N LEU A 204 3.81 -30.72 20.51
CA LEU A 204 2.81 -29.84 19.90
C LEU A 204 3.49 -28.61 19.30
N SER A 205 3.24 -28.35 18.01
CA SER A 205 3.68 -27.13 17.33
C SER A 205 2.55 -26.11 17.35
N ILE A 206 2.79 -24.96 17.97
CA ILE A 206 1.82 -23.86 18.08
C ILE A 206 2.27 -22.73 17.17
N GLN A 207 1.39 -22.29 16.27
CA GLN A 207 1.62 -21.11 15.43
C GLN A 207 1.04 -19.86 16.09
N ILE A 208 1.87 -18.82 16.17
CA ILE A 208 1.51 -17.53 16.77
C ILE A 208 1.69 -16.47 15.69
N PRO A 209 0.60 -16.02 15.04
CA PRO A 209 0.66 -14.90 14.12
C PRO A 209 0.78 -13.59 14.90
N TYR A 210 1.65 -12.71 14.42
CA TYR A 210 1.81 -11.34 14.89
C TYR A 210 1.84 -10.41 13.70
N SER A 211 1.21 -9.24 13.81
CA SER A 211 1.26 -8.23 12.77
C SER A 211 1.31 -6.85 13.39
N ASP A 212 2.10 -5.97 12.81
CA ASP A 212 2.27 -4.60 13.27
C ASP A 212 2.78 -3.73 12.12
N THR A 213 2.95 -2.44 12.41
CA THR A 213 3.41 -1.43 11.45
C THR A 213 4.66 -0.75 11.99
N VAL A 214 5.60 -0.42 11.09
CA VAL A 214 6.83 0.29 11.43
C VAL A 214 7.10 1.41 10.44
N ASP A 215 7.54 2.55 10.97
CA ASP A 215 7.89 3.74 10.20
C ASP A 215 9.41 3.90 10.14
N PHE A 216 9.95 4.07 8.93
CA PHE A 216 11.36 4.35 8.68
C PHE A 216 11.52 5.72 8.05
N ASP A 217 12.58 6.44 8.43
CA ASP A 217 12.98 7.61 7.68
C ASP A 217 13.56 7.18 6.33
N CYS A 218 13.31 7.94 5.26
CA CYS A 218 13.91 7.62 3.97
C CYS A 218 15.44 7.68 4.07
N PRO A 219 16.15 6.61 3.63
CA PRO A 219 17.61 6.50 3.78
C PRO A 219 18.41 7.50 2.90
N MET A 220 17.75 8.48 2.28
CA MET A 220 18.37 9.47 1.40
C MET A 220 18.90 10.67 2.17
N ASN A 221 19.91 10.45 3.01
CA ASN A 221 20.78 11.53 3.47
C ASN A 221 22.23 11.12 3.18
N LYS A 222 22.78 11.61 2.06
CA LYS A 222 24.16 11.43 1.55
C LYS A 222 24.52 10.16 0.75
N THR A 223 23.59 9.61 -0.03
CA THR A 223 23.90 8.44 -0.89
C THR A 223 23.12 8.45 -2.21
N LEU A 224 22.82 9.64 -2.77
CA LEU A 224 22.41 9.73 -4.18
C LEU A 224 23.61 9.69 -5.13
N ASP A 225 24.79 10.13 -4.69
CA ASP A 225 26.02 10.14 -5.49
C ASP A 225 26.56 8.74 -5.80
N THR A 226 25.99 7.71 -5.18
CA THR A 226 26.41 6.30 -5.32
C THR A 226 25.28 5.38 -5.74
N LEU A 227 24.11 5.90 -6.11
CA LEU A 227 23.08 5.05 -6.69
C LEU A 227 23.62 4.48 -8.00
N ASP A 228 23.61 3.15 -8.07
CA ASP A 228 24.04 2.37 -9.23
C ASP A 228 23.38 2.94 -10.50
N PRO A 229 24.12 3.09 -11.62
CA PRO A 229 23.58 3.49 -12.92
C PRO A 229 22.28 2.78 -13.30
N PHE A 230 22.05 1.57 -12.77
CA PHE A 230 20.82 0.83 -12.96
C PHE A 230 19.59 1.41 -12.25
N VAL A 231 19.70 1.99 -11.04
CA VAL A 231 18.56 2.67 -10.40
C VAL A 231 18.18 3.91 -11.21
N LEU A 232 19.16 4.59 -11.77
CA LEU A 232 18.98 5.72 -12.68
C LEU A 232 18.33 5.31 -14.02
N ASP A 233 18.71 4.15 -14.57
CA ASP A 233 18.10 3.55 -15.77
C ASP A 233 16.65 3.08 -15.52
N LEU A 234 16.38 2.49 -14.35
CA LEU A 234 15.02 2.16 -13.90
C LEU A 234 14.15 3.41 -13.72
N MET A 235 14.77 4.52 -13.31
CA MET A 235 14.16 5.83 -13.14
C MET A 235 14.06 6.62 -14.47
N GLY A 236 14.68 6.17 -15.56
CA GLY A 236 14.76 6.92 -16.82
C GLY A 236 15.49 8.27 -16.70
N ILE A 237 16.44 8.38 -15.76
CA ILE A 237 17.20 9.60 -15.49
C ILE A 237 18.62 9.41 -16.05
N ASN A 238 18.98 10.16 -17.08
CA ASN A 238 20.35 10.21 -17.59
C ASN A 238 21.26 10.91 -16.56
N SER A 239 22.42 10.35 -16.26
CA SER A 239 23.29 10.71 -15.12
C SER A 239 23.97 12.09 -15.18
N THR A 240 23.46 13.01 -16.00
CA THR A 240 23.99 14.38 -16.14
C THR A 240 23.05 15.49 -15.71
N GLU A 241 21.83 15.21 -15.24
CA GLU A 241 20.81 16.27 -15.01
C GLU A 241 20.07 16.17 -13.67
N PHE A 242 20.79 16.06 -12.56
CA PHE A 242 20.16 16.29 -11.25
C PHE A 242 20.99 17.27 -10.42
N ASN A 243 20.77 18.57 -10.68
CA ASN A 243 21.19 19.61 -9.75
C ASN A 243 20.10 20.69 -9.66
N ASN A 244 19.34 20.59 -8.56
CA ASN A 244 18.63 21.66 -7.86
C ASN A 244 17.48 22.42 -8.56
N ASN A 245 16.32 22.32 -7.92
CA ASN A 245 15.13 23.17 -8.02
C ASN A 245 14.22 22.95 -9.24
N ALA A 246 12.92 23.15 -8.98
CA ALA A 246 11.77 23.12 -9.87
C ALA A 246 12.03 23.37 -11.36
N SER A 247 11.21 22.72 -12.20
CA SER A 247 11.16 22.77 -13.68
C SER A 247 12.14 21.85 -14.40
N MET A 248 11.78 20.57 -14.54
CA MET A 248 12.35 19.73 -15.60
C MET A 248 11.33 19.62 -16.75
N PRO A 249 11.70 20.00 -17.99
CA PRO A 249 10.84 19.76 -19.14
C PRO A 249 10.72 18.26 -19.39
N ILE A 250 9.50 17.77 -19.63
CA ILE A 250 9.28 16.39 -20.06
C ILE A 250 9.95 16.22 -21.44
N ASP A 251 10.87 15.26 -21.57
CA ASP A 251 11.38 14.87 -22.89
C ASP A 251 10.33 13.99 -23.60
N LEU A 252 9.60 14.63 -24.51
CA LEU A 252 8.47 14.06 -25.21
C LEU A 252 8.88 13.30 -26.48
N ASN A 253 10.15 13.40 -26.90
CA ASN A 253 10.62 12.72 -28.10
C ASN A 253 10.87 11.23 -27.87
N GLU A 254 11.02 10.81 -26.62
CA GLU A 254 11.17 9.39 -26.32
C GLU A 254 9.81 8.68 -26.23
N ILE A 255 8.71 9.36 -25.83
CA ILE A 255 7.39 8.74 -25.57
C ILE A 255 6.68 8.28 -26.86
N PRO A 256 6.47 6.96 -27.09
CA PRO A 256 5.64 6.44 -28.16
C PRO A 256 4.23 6.93 -27.92
N SER A 257 3.85 7.93 -28.70
CA SER A 257 2.56 8.58 -28.62
C SER A 257 2.11 8.89 -30.04
N PHE A 258 0.81 8.85 -30.26
CA PHE A 258 0.22 9.39 -31.48
C PHE A 258 0.18 10.91 -31.35
N LYS A 259 1.35 11.54 -31.50
CA LYS A 259 1.53 12.99 -31.40
C LYS A 259 0.69 13.70 -32.46
N LEU A 260 -0.11 14.66 -31.99
CA LEU A 260 -0.93 15.52 -32.85
C LEU A 260 -0.35 16.92 -32.94
N MET A 261 0.20 17.41 -31.83
CA MET A 261 0.80 18.74 -31.80
C MET A 261 1.83 18.89 -30.69
N GLU A 262 2.72 19.83 -30.89
CA GLU A 262 3.74 20.19 -29.93
C GLU A 262 4.04 21.67 -30.07
N THR A 263 4.17 22.35 -28.93
CA THR A 263 4.56 23.75 -28.86
C THR A 263 5.71 23.90 -27.88
N GLU A 264 6.11 25.13 -27.57
CA GLU A 264 7.15 25.38 -26.57
C GLU A 264 6.70 24.89 -25.18
N LYS A 265 5.42 25.10 -24.83
CA LYS A 265 4.91 24.83 -23.48
C LYS A 265 3.88 23.71 -23.39
N SER A 266 3.37 23.20 -24.50
CA SER A 266 2.32 22.17 -24.49
C SER A 266 2.64 21.02 -25.44
N PHE A 267 2.03 19.88 -25.15
CA PHE A 267 2.10 18.68 -25.97
C PHE A 267 0.72 18.04 -26.08
N GLY A 268 0.34 17.64 -27.28
CA GLY A 268 -0.97 17.06 -27.58
C GLY A 268 -0.87 15.75 -28.34
N PHE A 269 -1.62 14.74 -27.89
CA PHE A 269 -1.55 13.36 -28.40
C PHE A 269 -2.88 12.62 -28.19
N MET A 270 -3.07 11.51 -28.91
CA MET A 270 -4.27 10.67 -28.73
C MET A 270 -4.27 9.96 -27.37
N ASP A 271 -5.43 9.89 -26.74
CA ASP A 271 -5.65 8.97 -25.63
C ASP A 271 -5.70 7.53 -26.16
N ILE A 272 -5.00 6.60 -25.51
CA ILE A 272 -4.99 5.19 -25.92
C ILE A 272 -6.15 4.40 -25.32
N ASP A 273 -6.81 4.93 -24.28
CA ASP A 273 -8.07 4.41 -23.73
C ASP A 273 -9.18 5.45 -23.94
N PRO A 274 -9.65 5.60 -25.19
CA PRO A 274 -10.56 6.68 -25.54
C PRO A 274 -11.97 6.44 -24.99
N LEU A 275 -12.55 7.45 -24.33
CA LEU A 275 -13.99 7.46 -24.00
C LEU A 275 -14.89 7.67 -25.24
N SER A 276 -14.30 8.14 -26.34
CA SER A 276 -14.93 8.37 -27.63
C SER A 276 -13.89 8.41 -28.74
N GLU A 277 -14.29 8.14 -29.97
CA GLU A 277 -13.44 8.39 -31.14
C GLU A 277 -12.97 9.85 -31.15
N GLY A 278 -11.66 10.06 -31.35
CA GLY A 278 -11.03 11.37 -31.30
C GLY A 278 -10.75 11.90 -29.89
N HIS A 279 -10.77 11.06 -28.85
CA HIS A 279 -10.30 11.46 -27.51
C HIS A 279 -8.80 11.76 -27.53
N VAL A 280 -8.44 12.98 -27.16
CA VAL A 280 -7.05 13.46 -27.13
C VAL A 280 -6.73 14.13 -25.80
N LEU A 281 -5.45 14.15 -25.45
CA LEU A 281 -4.92 14.80 -24.27
C LEU A 281 -4.09 16.02 -24.65
N VAL A 282 -4.11 17.05 -23.79
CA VAL A 282 -3.17 18.18 -23.82
C VAL A 282 -2.49 18.30 -22.48
N ILE A 283 -1.17 18.31 -22.47
CA ILE A 283 -0.36 18.41 -21.25
C ILE A 283 0.58 19.62 -21.31
N PRO A 284 0.89 20.27 -20.18
CA PRO A 284 1.99 21.21 -20.11
C PRO A 284 3.31 20.45 -20.15
N LYS A 285 4.35 21.02 -20.78
CA LYS A 285 5.71 20.47 -20.66
C LYS A 285 6.29 20.66 -19.25
N TYR A 286 5.73 21.57 -18.46
CA TYR A 286 6.04 21.76 -17.05
C TYR A 286 5.35 20.68 -16.21
N HIS A 287 6.13 19.92 -15.46
CA HIS A 287 5.57 18.92 -14.56
C HIS A 287 4.92 19.56 -13.32
N ALA A 288 3.64 19.26 -13.13
CA ALA A 288 2.86 19.56 -11.93
C ALA A 288 1.77 18.50 -11.74
N GLU A 289 1.51 18.09 -10.51
CA GLU A 289 0.43 17.14 -10.21
C GLU A 289 -0.94 17.82 -10.32
N PHE A 290 -1.08 19.03 -9.76
CA PHE A 290 -2.34 19.77 -9.74
C PHE A 290 -2.28 21.04 -10.62
N MET A 291 -3.41 21.41 -11.22
CA MET A 291 -3.49 22.57 -12.13
C MET A 291 -3.04 23.88 -11.47
N HIS A 292 -3.34 24.08 -10.18
CA HIS A 292 -2.97 25.28 -9.44
C HIS A 292 -1.46 25.39 -9.14
N GLN A 293 -0.67 24.39 -9.54
CA GLN A 293 0.79 24.39 -9.45
C GLN A 293 1.46 24.66 -10.81
N VAL A 294 0.69 24.69 -11.91
CA VAL A 294 1.18 24.97 -13.25
C VAL A 294 1.33 26.49 -13.41
N PRO A 295 2.47 27.00 -13.89
CA PRO A 295 2.62 28.43 -14.17
C PRO A 295 1.63 28.92 -15.23
N ASP A 296 1.11 30.12 -15.06
CA ASP A 296 0.04 30.69 -15.89
C ASP A 296 0.39 30.69 -17.39
N GLU A 297 1.65 30.90 -17.74
CA GLU A 297 2.10 30.95 -19.14
C GLU A 297 2.02 29.59 -19.85
N TYR A 298 2.03 28.47 -19.12
CA TYR A 298 1.78 27.16 -19.69
C TYR A 298 0.28 26.97 -19.93
N LEU A 299 -0.55 27.28 -18.93
CA LEU A 299 -2.02 27.17 -19.03
C LEU A 299 -2.58 28.07 -20.15
N ALA A 300 -2.03 29.26 -20.31
CA ALA A 300 -2.41 30.21 -21.35
C ALA A 300 -2.20 29.66 -22.78
N GLU A 301 -1.23 28.78 -22.98
CA GLU A 301 -0.93 28.16 -24.27
C GLU A 301 -1.77 26.90 -24.53
N MET A 302 -2.13 26.17 -23.46
CA MET A 302 -2.86 24.90 -23.56
C MET A 302 -4.26 25.03 -24.16
N MET A 303 -5.03 26.06 -23.81
CA MET A 303 -6.40 26.20 -24.34
C MET A 303 -6.44 26.53 -25.85
N PRO A 304 -5.58 27.42 -26.38
CA PRO A 304 -5.38 27.55 -27.82
C PRO A 304 -4.98 26.24 -28.52
N SER A 305 -4.12 25.44 -27.90
CA SER A 305 -3.74 24.10 -28.39
C SER A 305 -4.95 23.16 -28.46
N ALA A 306 -5.71 23.07 -27.38
CA ALA A 306 -6.94 22.27 -27.32
C ALA A 306 -7.94 22.67 -28.42
N LYS A 307 -8.18 23.98 -28.60
CA LYS A 307 -9.04 24.51 -29.66
C LYS A 307 -8.58 24.09 -31.07
N LYS A 308 -7.27 24.10 -31.35
CA LYS A 308 -6.73 23.67 -32.65
C LYS A 308 -7.00 22.19 -32.91
N MET A 309 -6.80 21.34 -31.91
CA MET A 309 -7.07 19.90 -32.02
C MET A 309 -8.55 19.60 -32.22
N MET A 310 -9.46 20.21 -31.45
CA MET A 310 -10.90 19.97 -31.64
C MET A 310 -11.40 20.41 -33.01
N LYS A 311 -10.84 21.50 -33.55
CA LYS A 311 -11.12 21.91 -34.93
C LYS A 311 -10.63 20.90 -35.95
N ALA A 312 -9.45 20.31 -35.74
CA ALA A 312 -8.89 19.29 -36.64
C ALA A 312 -9.69 17.98 -36.58
N ILE A 313 -10.16 17.59 -35.39
CA ILE A 313 -11.04 16.44 -35.18
C ILE A 313 -12.41 16.65 -35.86
N GLY A 314 -12.84 17.91 -35.99
CA GLY A 314 -14.06 18.27 -36.72
C GLY A 314 -15.35 18.00 -35.96
N CYS A 315 -15.30 17.88 -34.63
CA CYS A 315 -16.50 17.71 -33.81
C CYS A 315 -17.02 19.06 -33.26
N SER A 316 -18.33 19.22 -33.21
CA SER A 316 -19.00 20.39 -32.63
C SER A 316 -19.36 20.22 -31.16
N GLU A 317 -19.55 18.98 -30.71
CA GLU A 317 -19.93 18.62 -29.35
C GLU A 317 -18.78 17.85 -28.69
N TYR A 318 -18.26 18.37 -27.59
CA TYR A 318 -17.17 17.75 -26.84
C TYR A 318 -17.11 18.29 -25.41
N ASN A 319 -16.45 17.54 -24.54
CA ASN A 319 -16.12 17.94 -23.18
C ASN A 319 -14.62 18.24 -23.07
N ILE A 320 -14.29 19.24 -22.26
CA ILE A 320 -12.92 19.45 -21.76
C ILE A 320 -12.94 19.11 -20.28
N LEU A 321 -12.10 18.17 -19.86
CA LEU A 321 -12.04 17.70 -18.47
C LEU A 321 -10.59 17.71 -17.98
N GLN A 322 -10.38 18.23 -16.78
CA GLN A 322 -9.11 18.12 -16.08
C GLN A 322 -9.39 17.77 -14.62
N ASN A 323 -8.68 16.76 -14.12
CA ASN A 323 -8.92 16.17 -12.81
C ASN A 323 -7.77 16.54 -11.86
N ASN A 324 -8.10 16.97 -10.64
CA ASN A 324 -7.15 17.34 -9.59
C ASN A 324 -7.38 16.45 -8.36
N GLY A 325 -6.51 15.45 -8.18
CA GLY A 325 -6.53 14.49 -7.08
C GLY A 325 -7.34 13.22 -7.36
N ARG A 326 -7.00 12.13 -6.64
CA ARG A 326 -7.59 10.80 -6.82
C ARG A 326 -9.12 10.78 -6.67
N LEU A 327 -9.66 11.50 -5.69
CA LEU A 327 -11.12 11.61 -5.48
C LEU A 327 -11.83 12.33 -6.64
N ALA A 328 -11.11 13.14 -7.41
CA ALA A 328 -11.60 13.80 -8.62
C ALA A 328 -11.28 12.99 -9.89
N HIS A 329 -10.95 11.70 -9.76
CA HIS A 329 -10.60 10.80 -10.86
C HIS A 329 -9.28 11.13 -11.59
N GLN A 330 -8.31 11.74 -10.90
CA GLN A 330 -6.96 11.84 -11.45
C GLN A 330 -6.20 10.53 -11.20
N ALA A 331 -5.83 9.83 -12.28
CA ALA A 331 -5.02 8.61 -12.22
C ALA A 331 -3.52 8.91 -12.37
N VAL A 332 -3.16 9.79 -13.32
CA VAL A 332 -1.76 10.15 -13.58
C VAL A 332 -1.42 11.48 -12.87
N PRO A 333 -0.38 11.52 -12.02
CA PRO A 333 0.01 12.71 -11.25
C PRO A 333 0.78 13.73 -12.10
N HIS A 334 0.22 14.09 -13.24
CA HIS A 334 0.68 15.16 -14.12
C HIS A 334 -0.54 15.82 -14.75
N VAL A 335 -0.59 17.14 -14.82
CA VAL A 335 -1.76 17.83 -15.38
C VAL A 335 -2.00 17.43 -16.84
N HIS A 336 -3.20 16.93 -17.12
CA HIS A 336 -3.65 16.62 -18.47
C HIS A 336 -5.10 17.04 -18.66
N PHE A 337 -5.37 17.74 -19.75
CA PHE A 337 -6.72 18.09 -20.18
C PHE A 337 -7.18 17.04 -21.19
N HIS A 338 -8.22 16.31 -20.83
CA HIS A 338 -8.96 15.46 -21.73
C HIS A 338 -9.83 16.31 -22.65
N LEU A 339 -9.74 16.09 -23.95
CA LEU A 339 -10.67 16.62 -24.93
C LEU A 339 -11.44 15.45 -25.54
N ILE A 340 -12.70 15.33 -25.13
CA ILE A 340 -13.51 14.13 -25.36
C ILE A 340 -14.66 14.51 -26.28
N PRO A 341 -14.63 14.16 -27.57
CA PRO A 341 -15.78 14.25 -28.45
C PRO A 341 -17.04 13.61 -27.84
N LYS A 342 -18.19 14.25 -28.01
CA LYS A 342 -19.46 13.75 -27.48
C LYS A 342 -20.37 13.33 -28.61
N THR A 343 -20.84 12.09 -28.54
CA THR A 343 -21.91 11.58 -29.40
C THR A 343 -23.09 11.13 -28.52
N LYS A 344 -24.16 10.61 -29.13
CA LYS A 344 -25.28 10.04 -28.37
C LYS A 344 -24.88 8.74 -27.67
N GLU A 345 -23.95 8.00 -28.26
CA GLU A 345 -23.54 6.67 -27.83
C GLU A 345 -22.28 6.67 -26.95
N THR A 346 -21.34 7.60 -27.20
CA THR A 346 -20.00 7.62 -26.59
C THR A 346 -19.61 8.99 -26.03
N GLY A 347 -18.47 9.05 -25.34
CA GLY A 347 -17.93 10.26 -24.71
C GLY A 347 -18.31 10.38 -23.23
N LEU A 348 -17.92 11.50 -22.62
CA LEU A 348 -17.98 11.67 -21.16
C LEU A 348 -19.40 11.47 -20.60
N GLY A 349 -19.52 10.62 -19.57
CA GLY A 349 -20.74 10.44 -18.79
C GLY A 349 -20.70 11.29 -17.52
N LEU A 350 -21.68 12.17 -17.33
CA LEU A 350 -21.75 13.05 -16.16
C LEU A 350 -23.03 12.78 -15.36
N ARG A 351 -22.87 12.49 -14.06
CA ARG A 351 -23.97 12.46 -13.10
C ARG A 351 -24.06 13.80 -12.40
N TRP A 352 -24.87 14.70 -12.94
CA TRP A 352 -25.07 16.02 -12.37
C TRP A 352 -26.12 15.99 -11.24
N LYS A 353 -25.68 16.05 -9.99
CA LYS A 353 -26.55 16.07 -8.80
C LYS A 353 -26.38 17.41 -8.05
N PRO A 354 -27.19 18.43 -8.36
CA PRO A 354 -27.14 19.71 -7.65
C PRO A 354 -27.42 19.54 -6.16
N LEU A 355 -26.70 20.27 -5.32
CA LEU A 355 -26.89 20.23 -3.86
C LEU A 355 -28.17 20.93 -3.38
N GLY A 356 -28.82 21.75 -4.21
CA GLY A 356 -30.04 22.47 -3.83
C GLY A 356 -29.85 23.55 -2.76
N LYS A 357 -28.67 24.18 -2.68
CA LYS A 357 -28.38 25.27 -1.73
C LYS A 357 -29.26 26.50 -2.00
N SER A 358 -29.64 27.21 -0.93
CA SER A 358 -30.34 28.49 -0.98
C SER A 358 -29.42 29.64 -1.44
N ILE A 359 -30.01 30.75 -1.89
CA ILE A 359 -29.27 31.95 -2.29
C ILE A 359 -28.43 32.51 -1.13
N ASP A 360 -28.95 32.47 0.10
CA ASP A 360 -28.23 32.97 1.28
C ASP A 360 -26.99 32.10 1.59
N GLU A 361 -27.10 30.78 1.46
CA GLU A 361 -25.95 29.87 1.61
C GLU A 361 -24.89 30.12 0.53
N ILE A 362 -25.32 30.30 -0.73
CA ILE A 362 -24.43 30.63 -1.84
C ILE A 362 -23.73 31.96 -1.59
N LYS A 363 -24.46 32.99 -1.14
CA LYS A 363 -23.89 34.32 -0.83
C LYS A 363 -22.82 34.23 0.26
N LYS A 364 -23.09 33.47 1.33
CA LYS A 364 -22.12 33.25 2.41
C LYS A 364 -20.84 32.55 1.93
N GLU A 365 -20.97 31.61 0.99
CA GLU A 365 -19.83 30.93 0.39
C GLU A 365 -19.03 31.87 -0.53
N TYR A 366 -19.71 32.66 -1.35
CA TYR A 366 -19.11 33.72 -2.18
C TYR A 366 -18.26 34.68 -1.35
N GLU A 367 -18.80 35.23 -0.26
CA GLU A 367 -18.07 36.18 0.59
C GLU A 367 -16.79 35.57 1.18
N LYS A 368 -16.81 34.29 1.56
CA LYS A 368 -15.62 33.59 2.07
C LYS A 368 -14.54 33.40 0.99
N ILE A 369 -14.95 33.10 -0.23
CA ILE A 369 -14.02 32.89 -1.36
C ILE A 369 -13.38 34.23 -1.75
N MET A 370 -14.18 35.30 -1.84
CA MET A 370 -13.70 36.65 -2.15
C MET A 370 -12.74 37.23 -1.12
N GLN A 371 -12.69 36.70 0.10
CA GLN A 371 -11.69 37.09 1.11
C GLN A 371 -10.33 36.42 0.90
N ARG A 372 -10.27 35.35 0.10
CA ARG A 372 -9.06 34.55 -0.15
C ARG A 372 -8.43 34.81 -1.51
N LEU A 373 -9.23 35.28 -2.46
CA LEU A 373 -8.80 35.84 -3.73
C LEU A 373 -8.43 37.31 -3.52
#